data_AF-A0A2T4TBM6-F1
#
_entry.id   AF-A0A2T4TBM6-F1
#
_cell.length_a   1.000
_cell.length_b   1.000
_cell.length_c   1.000
_cell.angle_alpha   90.00
_cell.angle_beta   90.00
_cell.angle_gamma   90.00
#
_symmetry.space_group_name_H-M   'P 1'
#
loop_
_entity.id
_entity.type
_entity.pdbx_description
1 polymer ?
#
loop_
_entity_poly.entity_id
_entity_poly.type
_entity_poly.pdbx_seq_one_letter_code
_entity_poly.pdbx_strand_id
1 'polypeptide(L)'
;MSICNWIQKTIFATYKEWHMKSPIYDRNGFHIVGIDNSLKAMHDGYITYTELIPSYAVKGCTSMKAIVGKSKDRVDLYLTIKGKKYVISDLSYGDVLKIMRAFVRKEVLPDEKTYTEVIGNDNEIVKSAFEELSKILLADSKTTQKFLKKHKHESMEDMDHVWEELCEELLRKEKAIELDWKERKDEFISAVNKLSAKLNLDVDEKILSDKEDIPRWGKAINAQWDGYVLSEMDMESDSYVLLILREENFVRAKKLAKVTLHRIAAIEEM
;
A
#
# COMPACT_ATOMS: atom_id res chain seq x y z
N MET A 1 33.16 0.96 -5.18
CA MET A 1 32.26 2.11 -5.41
C MET A 1 32.92 3.05 -6.42
N SER A 2 32.20 3.43 -7.49
CA SER A 2 32.71 4.38 -8.50
C SER A 2 32.85 5.80 -7.93
N ILE A 3 33.77 6.61 -8.47
CA ILE A 3 33.93 8.04 -8.14
C ILE A 3 32.60 8.79 -8.33
N CYS A 4 31.87 8.47 -9.40
CA CYS A 4 30.54 9.06 -9.65
C CYS A 4 29.56 8.75 -8.51
N ASN A 5 29.55 7.51 -8.00
CA ASN A 5 28.63 7.11 -6.92
C ASN A 5 29.04 7.74 -5.59
N TRP A 6 30.35 7.88 -5.35
CA TRP A 6 30.85 8.60 -4.18
C TRP A 6 30.45 10.09 -4.19
N ILE A 7 30.56 10.77 -5.34
CA ILE A 7 30.12 12.16 -5.52
C ILE A 7 28.61 12.28 -5.27
N GLN A 8 27.81 11.42 -5.87
CA GLN A 8 26.35 11.42 -5.72
C GLN A 8 25.95 11.25 -4.25
N LYS A 9 26.58 10.30 -3.54
CA LYS A 9 26.33 10.05 -2.11
C LYS A 9 26.77 11.22 -1.23
N THR A 10 27.99 11.74 -1.45
CA THR A 10 28.63 12.67 -0.50
C THR A 10 28.21 14.12 -0.71
N ILE A 11 28.06 14.55 -1.97
CA ILE A 11 27.76 15.94 -2.31
C ILE A 11 26.26 16.13 -2.48
N PHE A 12 25.59 15.20 -3.18
CA PHE A 12 24.19 15.34 -3.56
C PHE A 12 23.24 14.54 -2.66
N ALA A 13 23.75 13.80 -1.67
CA ALA A 13 22.94 12.92 -0.82
C ALA A 13 22.02 11.97 -1.61
N THR A 14 22.49 11.52 -2.79
CA THR A 14 21.80 10.63 -3.71
C THR A 14 22.47 9.25 -3.72
N TYR A 15 21.69 8.22 -3.42
CA TYR A 15 22.15 6.86 -3.16
C TYR A 15 21.81 5.94 -4.34
N LYS A 16 22.50 6.11 -5.48
CA LYS A 16 22.15 5.45 -6.75
C LYS A 16 22.11 3.93 -6.73
N GLU A 17 22.95 3.30 -5.91
CA GLU A 17 23.02 1.83 -5.82
C GLU A 17 22.05 1.25 -4.79
N TRP A 18 21.44 2.08 -3.94
CA TRP A 18 20.43 1.63 -3.00
C TRP A 18 19.08 1.52 -3.70
N HIS A 19 18.23 0.66 -3.19
CA HIS A 19 16.88 0.47 -3.69
C HIS A 19 15.86 0.88 -2.62
N MET A 20 14.80 1.57 -3.05
CA MET A 20 13.69 1.96 -2.19
C MET A 20 12.40 1.39 -2.77
N LYS A 21 11.62 0.74 -1.90
CA LYS A 21 10.34 0.12 -2.25
C LYS A 21 9.20 0.63 -1.35
N SER A 22 8.01 0.77 -1.90
CA SER A 22 6.71 1.05 -1.27
C SER A 22 5.60 0.63 -2.25
N PRO A 23 4.32 0.60 -1.85
CA PRO A 23 3.22 0.21 -2.74
C PRO A 23 3.11 1.00 -4.06
N ILE A 24 3.69 2.20 -4.14
CA ILE A 24 3.61 3.07 -5.32
C ILE A 24 5.00 3.47 -5.86
N TYR A 25 6.07 2.82 -5.38
CA TYR A 25 7.44 3.17 -5.76
C TYR A 25 8.35 1.96 -5.59
N ASP A 26 8.95 1.47 -6.68
CA ASP A 26 9.92 0.37 -6.68
C ASP A 26 11.07 0.72 -7.65
N ARG A 27 12.13 1.35 -7.14
CA ARG A 27 13.25 1.83 -7.99
C ARG A 27 14.60 1.83 -7.28
N ASN A 28 15.64 1.68 -8.10
CA ASN A 28 17.02 1.94 -7.71
C ASN A 28 17.31 3.45 -7.72
N GLY A 29 18.01 3.90 -6.69
CA GLY A 29 18.49 5.27 -6.55
C GLY A 29 17.43 6.21 -6.00
N PHE A 30 17.73 6.83 -4.86
CA PHE A 30 16.89 7.88 -4.30
C PHE A 30 17.75 8.97 -3.63
N HIS A 31 17.18 10.17 -3.52
CA HIS A 31 17.73 11.23 -2.68
C HIS A 31 17.32 11.00 -1.23
N ILE A 32 18.16 11.31 -0.25
CA ILE A 32 17.89 11.02 1.17
C ILE A 32 16.56 11.56 1.70
N VAL A 33 16.07 12.68 1.13
CA VAL A 33 14.76 13.29 1.46
C VAL A 33 13.60 12.38 1.05
N GLY A 34 13.81 11.44 0.14
CA GLY A 34 12.82 10.40 -0.19
C GLY A 34 12.35 9.63 1.05
N ILE A 35 13.23 9.40 2.04
CA ILE A 35 12.84 8.76 3.30
C ILE A 35 11.83 9.62 4.06
N ASP A 36 12.07 10.94 4.15
CA ASP A 36 11.17 11.88 4.80
C ASP A 36 9.81 11.90 4.11
N ASN A 37 9.81 11.95 2.77
CA ASN A 37 8.59 11.98 1.97
C ASN A 37 7.79 10.67 2.14
N SER A 38 8.45 9.51 2.09
CA SER A 38 7.78 8.22 2.28
C SER A 38 7.20 8.08 3.70
N LEU A 39 7.96 8.47 4.72
CA LEU A 39 7.45 8.44 6.10
C LEU A 39 6.30 9.42 6.32
N LYS A 40 6.34 10.59 5.68
CA LYS A 40 5.21 11.52 5.68
C LYS A 40 3.99 10.92 4.96
N ALA A 41 4.18 10.32 3.79
CA ALA A 41 3.11 9.67 3.04
C ALA A 41 2.48 8.51 3.84
N MET A 42 3.28 7.75 4.59
CA MET A 42 2.78 6.75 5.54
C MET A 42 1.93 7.37 6.66
N HIS A 43 2.38 8.48 7.25
CA HIS A 43 1.65 9.16 8.32
C HIS A 43 0.33 9.78 7.84
N ASP A 44 0.34 10.32 6.63
CA ASP A 44 -0.84 10.90 5.97
C ASP A 44 -1.80 9.80 5.44
N GLY A 45 -1.36 8.53 5.38
CA GLY A 45 -2.20 7.39 5.03
C GLY A 45 -2.20 6.99 3.56
N TYR A 46 -1.30 7.56 2.75
CA TYR A 46 -1.17 7.26 1.32
C TYR A 46 -0.45 5.94 1.03
N ILE A 47 0.45 5.50 1.92
CA ILE A 47 1.15 4.22 1.79
C ILE A 47 1.24 3.51 3.14
N THR A 48 1.37 2.18 3.12
CA THR A 48 1.39 1.33 4.32
C THR A 48 2.80 0.97 4.78
N TYR A 49 3.79 1.09 3.89
CA TYR A 49 5.18 0.77 4.19
C TYR A 49 6.16 1.53 3.31
N THR A 50 7.41 1.61 3.77
CA THR A 50 8.56 1.93 2.93
C THR A 50 9.75 1.07 3.33
N GLU A 51 10.48 0.57 2.34
CA GLU A 51 11.57 -0.38 2.48
C GLU A 51 12.83 0.15 1.83
N LEU A 52 13.96 -0.02 2.53
CA LEU A 52 15.29 0.37 2.07
C LEU A 52 16.16 -0.87 1.96
N ILE A 53 16.67 -1.10 0.76
CA ILE A 53 17.51 -2.25 0.43
C ILE A 53 18.89 -1.69 0.02
N PRO A 54 19.95 -1.92 0.83
CA PRO A 54 21.29 -1.47 0.48
C PRO A 54 21.89 -2.32 -0.66
N SER A 55 22.83 -1.74 -1.41
CA SER A 55 23.57 -2.48 -2.46
C SER A 55 24.45 -3.61 -1.93
N TYR A 56 24.77 -3.58 -0.65
CA TYR A 56 25.46 -4.64 0.08
C TYR A 56 24.97 -4.68 1.52
N ALA A 57 25.09 -5.83 2.18
CA ALA A 57 24.58 -5.99 3.54
C ALA A 57 25.29 -5.05 4.52
N VAL A 58 24.55 -4.13 5.13
CA VAL A 58 25.06 -3.20 6.15
C VAL A 58 25.09 -3.93 7.48
N LYS A 59 26.30 -4.31 7.94
CA LYS A 59 26.48 -5.16 9.13
C LYS A 59 25.65 -6.46 9.08
N GLY A 60 25.49 -7.03 7.88
CA GLY A 60 24.67 -8.22 7.64
C GLY A 60 23.17 -7.95 7.45
N CYS A 61 22.72 -6.70 7.56
CA CYS A 61 21.36 -6.29 7.26
C CYS A 61 21.17 -6.07 5.75
N THR A 62 20.20 -6.78 5.15
CA THR A 62 19.89 -6.73 3.72
C THR A 62 18.61 -5.96 3.40
N SER A 63 17.79 -5.62 4.41
CA SER A 63 16.63 -4.77 4.25
C SER A 63 16.26 -4.11 5.58
N MET A 64 15.78 -2.86 5.51
CA MET A 64 15.14 -2.14 6.62
C MET A 64 13.79 -1.61 6.13
N LYS A 65 12.69 -2.10 6.73
CA LYS A 65 11.32 -1.84 6.30
C LYS A 65 10.49 -1.22 7.41
N ALA A 66 10.00 -0.01 7.20
CA ALA A 66 9.04 0.64 8.09
C ALA A 66 7.62 0.28 7.65
N ILE A 67 6.77 -0.13 8.60
CA ILE A 67 5.38 -0.51 8.36
C ILE A 67 4.48 0.27 9.32
N VAL A 68 3.34 0.78 8.85
CA VAL A 68 2.36 1.46 9.72
C VAL A 68 1.90 0.49 10.82
N GLY A 69 2.11 0.88 12.07
CA GLY A 69 1.81 0.06 13.23
C GLY A 69 0.32 -0.04 13.53
N LYS A 70 -0.01 -0.48 14.75
CA LYS A 70 -1.40 -0.69 15.20
C LYS A 70 -2.25 0.59 15.11
N SER A 71 -1.67 1.74 15.44
CA SER A 71 -2.28 3.07 15.24
C SER A 71 -1.57 3.82 14.13
N LYS A 72 -2.28 4.72 13.44
CA LYS A 72 -1.74 5.53 12.33
C LYS A 72 -0.50 6.36 12.70
N ASP A 73 -0.36 6.73 13.98
CA ASP A 73 0.74 7.57 14.48
C ASP A 73 1.97 6.77 14.93
N ARG A 74 1.96 5.44 14.73
CA ARG A 74 3.02 4.52 15.17
C ARG A 74 3.53 3.70 14.00
N VAL A 75 4.78 3.28 14.10
CA VAL A 75 5.48 2.54 13.05
C VAL A 75 6.24 1.37 13.68
N ASP A 76 6.14 0.21 13.05
CA ASP A 76 6.96 -0.95 13.36
C ASP A 76 8.09 -1.03 12.33
N LEU A 77 9.34 -1.11 12.80
CA LEU A 77 10.54 -1.15 11.95
C LEU A 77 11.11 -2.56 11.92
N TYR A 78 11.04 -3.18 10.75
CA TYR A 78 11.57 -4.51 10.48
C TYR A 78 12.97 -4.44 9.89
N LEU A 79 13.82 -5.38 10.29
CA LEU A 79 15.17 -5.55 9.77
C LEU A 79 15.37 -7.00 9.33
N THR A 80 15.92 -7.21 8.13
CA THR A 80 16.35 -8.55 7.69
C THR A 80 17.87 -8.64 7.84
N ILE A 81 18.34 -9.39 8.84
CA ILE A 81 19.77 -9.52 9.17
C ILE A 81 20.17 -10.99 9.03
N LYS A 82 21.09 -11.27 8.10
CA LYS A 82 21.60 -12.63 7.81
C LYS A 82 20.48 -13.67 7.59
N GLY A 83 19.42 -13.27 6.88
CA GLY A 83 18.26 -14.13 6.58
C GLY A 83 17.23 -14.26 7.69
N LYS A 84 17.44 -13.64 8.85
CA LYS A 84 16.46 -13.58 9.95
C LYS A 84 15.75 -12.23 10.00
N LYS A 85 14.48 -12.24 10.37
CA LYS A 85 13.67 -11.01 10.54
C LYS A 85 13.68 -10.57 12.01
N TYR A 86 13.84 -9.28 12.22
CA TYR A 86 13.79 -8.62 13.52
C TYR A 86 12.85 -7.43 13.46
N VAL A 87 12.30 -7.03 14.60
CA VAL A 87 11.37 -5.89 14.68
C VAL A 87 11.68 -4.99 15.88
N ILE A 88 11.52 -3.68 15.68
CA ILE A 88 11.37 -2.67 16.74
C ILE A 88 9.95 -2.12 16.61
N SER A 89 9.10 -2.40 17.58
CA SER A 89 7.69 -2.01 17.52
C SER A 89 7.40 -0.66 18.17
N ASP A 90 6.25 -0.07 17.82
CA ASP A 90 5.65 1.10 18.46
C ASP A 90 6.51 2.39 18.45
N LEU A 91 7.31 2.57 17.39
CA LEU A 91 8.13 3.75 17.22
C LEU A 91 7.31 4.95 16.74
N SER A 92 7.78 6.15 17.09
CA SER A 92 7.31 7.39 16.47
C SER A 92 7.92 7.54 15.07
N TYR A 93 7.23 8.23 14.16
CA TYR A 93 7.78 8.57 12.84
C TYR A 93 9.10 9.34 12.93
N GLY A 94 9.26 10.21 13.93
CA GLY A 94 10.49 10.95 14.16
C GLY A 94 11.68 10.07 14.52
N ASP A 95 11.45 8.99 15.27
CA ASP A 95 12.51 8.04 15.63
C ASP A 95 12.86 7.12 14.46
N VAL A 96 11.84 6.64 13.72
CA VAL A 96 12.06 5.87 12.49
C VAL A 96 12.85 6.68 11.46
N LEU A 97 12.51 7.96 11.26
CA LEU A 97 13.25 8.85 10.36
C LEU A 97 14.74 8.96 10.74
N LYS A 98 15.05 9.12 12.02
CA LYS A 98 16.43 9.16 12.51
C LYS A 98 17.16 7.85 12.23
N ILE A 99 16.51 6.72 12.52
CA ILE A 99 17.07 5.38 12.32
C ILE A 99 17.34 5.12 10.83
N MET A 100 16.34 5.29 9.97
CA MET A 100 16.47 5.02 8.53
C MET A 100 17.50 5.94 7.86
N ARG A 101 17.55 7.21 8.25
CA ARG A 101 18.62 8.12 7.79
C ARG A 101 19.99 7.69 8.26
N ALA A 102 20.13 7.22 9.49
CA ALA A 102 21.41 6.71 10.00
C ALA A 102 21.83 5.43 9.27
N PHE A 103 20.88 4.54 8.97
CA PHE A 103 21.10 3.33 8.18
C PHE A 103 21.68 3.65 6.80
N VAL A 104 21.12 4.64 6.10
CA VAL A 104 21.59 5.03 4.76
C VAL A 104 22.86 5.89 4.79
N ARG A 105 22.92 6.90 5.67
CA ARG A 105 24.05 7.85 5.70
C ARG A 105 25.30 7.27 6.32
N LYS A 106 25.13 6.53 7.42
CA LYS A 106 26.24 6.06 8.27
C LYS A 106 26.44 4.55 8.18
N GLU A 107 25.56 3.82 7.50
CA GLU A 107 25.64 2.35 7.38
C GLU A 107 25.70 1.69 8.77
N VAL A 108 24.82 2.15 9.67
CA VAL A 108 24.70 1.64 11.04
C VAL A 108 23.30 1.09 11.28
N LEU A 109 23.22 0.06 12.12
CA LEU A 109 21.97 -0.48 12.63
C LEU A 109 21.62 0.18 13.98
N PRO A 110 20.34 0.11 14.41
CA PRO A 110 19.95 0.32 15.80
C PRO A 110 20.75 -0.56 16.77
N ASP A 111 20.76 -0.20 18.05
CA ASP A 111 21.37 -1.02 19.09
C ASP A 111 20.71 -2.42 19.11
N GLU A 112 21.50 -3.48 19.20
CA GLU A 112 21.02 -4.87 19.15
C GLU A 112 20.01 -5.20 20.25
N LYS A 113 20.00 -4.45 21.35
CA LYS A 113 19.02 -4.59 22.46
C LYS A 113 17.64 -4.02 22.13
N THR A 114 17.52 -3.24 21.06
CA THR A 114 16.28 -2.54 20.71
C THR A 114 15.35 -3.36 19.83
N TYR A 115 15.88 -4.36 19.11
CA TYR A 115 15.08 -5.22 18.23
C TYR A 115 15.01 -6.66 18.76
N THR A 116 13.89 -7.32 18.48
CA THR A 116 13.66 -8.73 18.83
C THR A 116 13.48 -9.56 17.57
N GLU A 117 13.97 -10.80 17.57
CA GLU A 117 13.76 -11.73 16.45
C GLU A 117 12.26 -12.01 16.30
N VAL A 118 11.75 -11.91 15.07
CA VAL A 118 10.37 -12.25 14.74
C VAL A 118 10.29 -13.77 14.66
N ILE A 119 9.62 -14.38 15.64
CA ILE A 119 9.41 -15.83 15.73
C ILE A 119 7.93 -16.08 15.49
N GLY A 120 7.56 -16.52 14.28
CA GLY A 120 6.16 -16.72 13.91
C GLY A 120 5.93 -17.04 12.44
N ASN A 121 4.70 -17.44 12.12
CA ASN A 121 4.27 -17.73 10.74
C ASN A 121 3.50 -16.55 10.14
N ASP A 122 4.14 -15.38 10.07
CA ASP A 122 3.55 -14.16 9.48
C ASP A 122 2.97 -14.44 8.08
N ASN A 123 3.60 -15.35 7.33
CA ASN A 123 3.13 -15.77 6.00
C ASN A 123 1.75 -16.44 6.03
N GLU A 124 1.44 -17.24 7.05
CA GLU A 124 0.10 -17.87 7.17
C GLU A 124 -0.97 -16.85 7.56
N ILE A 125 -0.63 -15.85 8.38
CA ILE A 125 -1.55 -14.76 8.73
C ILE A 125 -1.88 -13.94 7.49
N VAL A 126 -0.84 -13.53 6.74
CA VAL A 126 -0.97 -12.78 5.49
C VAL A 126 -1.80 -13.57 4.48
N LYS A 127 -1.54 -14.88 4.39
CA LYS A 127 -2.27 -15.76 3.49
C LYS A 127 -3.75 -15.88 3.84
N SER A 128 -4.04 -16.16 5.10
CA SER A 128 -5.43 -16.23 5.57
C SER A 128 -6.15 -14.90 5.34
N ALA A 129 -5.47 -13.77 5.59
CA ALA A 129 -6.05 -12.44 5.39
C ALA A 129 -6.37 -12.19 3.90
N PHE A 130 -5.44 -12.53 3.00
CA PHE A 130 -5.67 -12.37 1.57
C PHE A 130 -6.77 -13.29 1.03
N GLU A 131 -6.84 -14.55 1.49
CA GLU A 131 -7.92 -15.47 1.12
C GLU A 131 -9.28 -14.96 1.59
N GLU A 132 -9.36 -14.38 2.79
CA GLU A 132 -10.59 -13.76 3.30
C GLU A 132 -10.96 -12.50 2.51
N LEU A 133 -9.98 -11.65 2.20
CA LEU A 133 -10.17 -10.46 1.39
C LEU A 133 -10.70 -10.80 -0.01
N SER A 134 -10.10 -11.80 -0.66
CA SER A 134 -10.53 -12.31 -1.96
C SER A 134 -12.00 -12.75 -1.93
N LYS A 135 -12.44 -13.42 -0.86
CA LYS A 135 -13.84 -13.83 -0.69
C LYS A 135 -14.78 -12.63 -0.58
N ILE A 136 -14.36 -11.58 0.14
CA ILE A 136 -15.16 -10.36 0.30
C ILE A 136 -15.31 -9.64 -1.04
N LEU A 137 -14.21 -9.40 -1.76
CA LEU A 137 -14.22 -8.61 -2.98
C LEU A 137 -14.86 -9.36 -4.16
N LEU A 138 -14.53 -10.64 -4.33
CA LEU A 138 -15.07 -11.43 -5.44
C LEU A 138 -16.50 -11.92 -5.16
N ALA A 139 -16.93 -12.05 -3.89
CA ALA A 139 -18.25 -12.49 -3.39
C ALA A 139 -18.77 -13.85 -3.89
N ASP A 140 -18.36 -14.32 -5.07
CA ASP A 140 -18.70 -15.60 -5.66
C ASP A 140 -17.70 -16.68 -5.22
N SER A 141 -18.20 -17.69 -4.52
CA SER A 141 -17.37 -18.74 -3.94
C SER A 141 -16.62 -19.57 -4.99
N LYS A 142 -17.25 -19.84 -6.15
CA LYS A 142 -16.61 -20.62 -7.23
C LYS A 142 -15.48 -19.83 -7.91
N THR A 143 -15.71 -18.56 -8.20
CA THR A 143 -14.71 -17.65 -8.78
C THR A 143 -13.56 -17.47 -7.81
N THR A 144 -13.84 -17.21 -6.54
CA THR A 144 -12.81 -17.08 -5.50
C THR A 144 -11.97 -18.34 -5.39
N GLN A 145 -12.59 -19.52 -5.37
CA GLN A 145 -11.85 -20.78 -5.32
C GLN A 145 -10.97 -21.01 -6.56
N LYS A 146 -11.46 -20.64 -7.75
CA LYS A 146 -10.65 -20.73 -8.98
C LYS A 146 -9.47 -19.76 -8.95
N PHE A 147 -9.71 -18.53 -8.52
CA PHE A 147 -8.69 -17.49 -8.36
C PHE A 147 -7.59 -17.96 -7.40
N LEU A 148 -7.94 -18.35 -6.18
CA LEU A 148 -7.00 -18.80 -5.15
C LEU A 148 -6.25 -20.11 -5.52
N LYS A 149 -6.83 -20.96 -6.39
CA LYS A 149 -6.13 -22.13 -6.93
C LYS A 149 -5.09 -21.77 -8.00
N LYS A 150 -5.37 -20.74 -8.80
CA LYS A 150 -4.52 -20.26 -9.88
C LYS A 150 -3.37 -19.39 -9.34
N HIS A 151 -3.68 -18.46 -8.44
CA HIS A 151 -2.75 -17.47 -7.88
C HIS A 151 -2.42 -17.82 -6.43
N LYS A 152 -1.38 -18.65 -6.27
CA LYS A 152 -0.83 -18.97 -4.95
C LYS A 152 0.21 -17.92 -4.59
N HIS A 153 0.18 -17.48 -3.34
CA HIS A 153 1.27 -16.75 -2.71
C HIS A 153 1.75 -17.57 -1.51
N GLU A 154 3.05 -17.60 -1.29
CA GLU A 154 3.67 -18.36 -0.20
C GLU A 154 4.28 -17.41 0.86
N SER A 155 4.38 -16.13 0.53
CA SER A 155 5.04 -15.13 1.37
C SER A 155 4.51 -13.71 1.13
N MET A 156 4.90 -12.79 2.01
CA MET A 156 4.69 -11.35 1.81
C MET A 156 5.38 -10.81 0.54
N GLU A 157 6.45 -11.46 0.07
CA GLU A 157 7.25 -10.98 -1.08
C GLU A 157 6.50 -11.17 -2.40
N ASP A 158 5.59 -12.16 -2.47
CA ASP A 158 4.76 -12.41 -3.66
C ASP A 158 3.46 -11.59 -3.67
N MET A 159 3.19 -10.83 -2.61
CA MET A 159 1.86 -10.24 -2.38
C MET A 159 1.51 -9.15 -3.39
N ASP A 160 2.48 -8.33 -3.79
CA ASP A 160 2.23 -7.23 -4.74
C ASP A 160 1.73 -7.78 -6.08
N HIS A 161 2.36 -8.85 -6.59
CA HIS A 161 1.92 -9.51 -7.82
C HIS A 161 0.52 -10.14 -7.68
N VAL A 162 0.23 -10.80 -6.56
CA VAL A 162 -1.07 -11.47 -6.37
C VAL A 162 -2.19 -10.45 -6.07
N TRP A 163 -1.85 -9.28 -5.54
CA TRP A 163 -2.75 -8.13 -5.43
C TRP A 163 -3.15 -7.58 -6.80
N GLU A 164 -2.17 -7.38 -7.69
CA GLU A 164 -2.42 -6.95 -9.07
C GLU A 164 -3.36 -7.93 -9.80
N GLU A 165 -3.12 -9.24 -9.69
CA GLU A 165 -3.99 -10.28 -10.26
C GLU A 165 -5.41 -10.26 -9.67
N LEU A 166 -5.57 -9.87 -8.39
CA LEU A 166 -6.89 -9.70 -7.78
C LEU A 166 -7.62 -8.49 -8.39
N CYS A 167 -6.91 -7.38 -8.58
CA CYS A 167 -7.42 -6.20 -9.28
C CYS A 167 -7.87 -6.58 -10.70
N GLU A 168 -7.02 -7.25 -11.49
CA GLU A 168 -7.36 -7.70 -12.84
C GLU A 168 -8.59 -8.61 -12.87
N GLU A 169 -8.72 -9.53 -11.91
CA GLU A 169 -9.87 -10.41 -11.81
C GLU A 169 -11.16 -9.62 -11.49
N LEU A 170 -11.09 -8.59 -10.64
CA LEU A 170 -12.22 -7.70 -10.35
C LEU A 170 -12.66 -6.92 -11.59
N LEU A 171 -11.71 -6.40 -12.37
CA LEU A 171 -11.97 -5.71 -13.65
C LEU A 171 -12.62 -6.66 -14.66
N ARG A 172 -12.08 -7.88 -14.81
CA ARG A 172 -12.61 -8.91 -15.73
C ARG A 172 -14.03 -9.35 -15.37
N LYS A 173 -14.38 -9.32 -14.09
CA LYS A 173 -15.73 -9.62 -13.59
C LYS A 173 -16.63 -8.38 -13.57
N GLU A 174 -16.13 -7.24 -14.04
CA GLU A 174 -16.78 -5.94 -14.04
C GLU A 174 -17.33 -5.56 -12.65
N LYS A 175 -16.62 -5.97 -11.60
CA LYS A 175 -16.90 -5.62 -10.20
C LYS A 175 -16.21 -4.31 -9.80
N ALA A 176 -15.22 -3.92 -10.56
CA ALA A 176 -14.47 -2.70 -10.39
C ALA A 176 -14.16 -2.08 -11.76
N ILE A 177 -13.71 -0.84 -11.76
CA ILE A 177 -13.27 -0.08 -12.95
C ILE A 177 -11.95 0.60 -12.62
N GLU A 178 -10.98 0.48 -13.52
CA GLU A 178 -9.71 1.18 -13.40
C GLU A 178 -9.84 2.60 -13.97
N LEU A 179 -9.27 3.59 -13.28
CA LEU A 179 -9.25 5.01 -13.68
C LEU A 179 -7.87 5.62 -13.41
N ASP A 180 -7.49 6.65 -14.17
CA ASP A 180 -6.27 7.44 -13.92
C ASP A 180 -6.48 8.42 -12.76
N TRP A 181 -5.44 8.75 -12.00
CA TRP A 181 -5.55 9.75 -10.93
C TRP A 181 -5.90 11.17 -11.40
N LYS A 182 -5.80 11.44 -12.70
CA LYS A 182 -6.17 12.70 -13.36
C LYS A 182 -7.44 12.58 -14.21
N GLU A 183 -8.26 11.57 -13.94
CA GLU A 183 -9.49 11.33 -14.69
C GLU A 183 -10.40 12.57 -14.71
N ARG A 184 -11.09 12.77 -15.84
CA ARG A 184 -12.05 13.85 -15.96
C ARG A 184 -13.36 13.49 -15.25
N LYS A 185 -14.10 14.53 -14.85
CA LYS A 185 -15.39 14.38 -14.14
C LYS A 185 -16.37 13.46 -14.86
N ASP A 186 -16.48 13.60 -16.18
CA ASP A 186 -17.39 12.83 -17.03
C ASP A 186 -17.05 11.34 -17.05
N GLU A 187 -15.77 11.01 -17.11
CA GLU A 187 -15.27 9.65 -17.07
C GLU A 187 -15.46 9.02 -15.68
N PHE A 188 -15.14 9.76 -14.61
CA PHE A 188 -15.38 9.32 -13.23
C PHE A 188 -16.86 9.02 -12.96
N ILE A 189 -17.76 9.93 -13.34
CA ILE A 189 -19.21 9.75 -13.19
C ILE A 189 -19.70 8.53 -13.97
N SER A 190 -19.23 8.36 -15.22
CA SER A 190 -19.57 7.21 -16.04
C SER A 190 -19.20 5.89 -15.36
N ALA A 191 -18.01 5.82 -14.75
CA ALA A 191 -17.57 4.66 -13.99
C ALA A 191 -18.44 4.40 -12.75
N VAL A 192 -18.71 5.43 -11.95
CA VAL A 192 -19.58 5.34 -10.77
C VAL A 192 -20.96 4.82 -11.16
N ASN A 193 -21.59 5.41 -12.19
CA ASN A 193 -22.91 5.01 -12.67
C ASN A 193 -22.96 3.56 -13.15
N LYS A 194 -21.90 3.10 -13.84
CA LYS A 194 -21.80 1.71 -14.30
C LYS A 194 -21.75 0.72 -13.12
N LEU A 195 -21.09 1.09 -12.03
CA LEU A 195 -21.02 0.27 -10.81
C LEU A 195 -22.31 0.36 -9.99
N SER A 196 -22.85 1.57 -9.80
CA SER A 196 -24.04 1.83 -8.98
C SER A 196 -25.30 1.19 -9.57
N ALA A 197 -25.45 1.18 -10.90
CA ALA A 197 -26.57 0.55 -11.60
C ALA A 197 -26.70 -0.95 -11.29
N LYS A 198 -25.57 -1.66 -11.10
CA LYS A 198 -25.57 -3.09 -10.74
C LYS A 198 -26.09 -3.35 -9.32
N LEU A 199 -26.08 -2.32 -8.48
CA LEU A 199 -26.48 -2.37 -7.08
C LEU A 199 -27.82 -1.65 -6.84
N ASN A 200 -28.45 -1.09 -7.88
CA ASN A 200 -29.63 -0.23 -7.80
C ASN A 200 -29.42 0.99 -6.89
N LEU A 201 -28.22 1.59 -6.96
CA LEU A 201 -27.88 2.82 -6.24
C LEU A 201 -28.04 4.02 -7.18
N ASP A 202 -28.79 5.03 -6.73
CA ASP A 202 -29.00 6.28 -7.48
C ASP A 202 -27.85 7.26 -7.24
N VAL A 203 -27.56 8.10 -8.23
CA VAL A 203 -26.49 9.11 -8.18
C VAL A 203 -27.01 10.41 -8.79
N ASP A 204 -27.24 11.41 -7.94
CA ASP A 204 -27.51 12.77 -8.43
C ASP A 204 -26.21 13.46 -8.80
N GLU A 205 -25.84 13.39 -10.07
CA GLU A 205 -24.64 14.03 -10.62
C GLU A 205 -24.64 15.57 -10.47
N LYS A 206 -25.81 16.19 -10.30
CA LYS A 206 -25.93 17.66 -10.25
C LYS A 206 -25.29 18.27 -9.01
N ILE A 207 -25.08 17.47 -7.97
CA ILE A 207 -24.40 17.94 -6.75
C ILE A 207 -22.89 18.04 -6.95
N LEU A 208 -22.35 17.42 -8.00
CA LEU A 208 -20.92 17.38 -8.27
C LEU A 208 -20.49 18.66 -9.00
N SER A 209 -19.55 19.39 -8.42
CA SER A 209 -19.03 20.64 -9.00
C SER A 209 -17.92 20.39 -10.01
N ASP A 210 -17.92 21.10 -11.15
CA ASP A 210 -16.81 21.02 -12.13
C ASP A 210 -15.48 21.57 -11.63
N LYS A 211 -15.49 22.25 -10.48
CA LYS A 211 -14.30 22.85 -9.85
C LYS A 211 -13.67 21.97 -8.77
N GLU A 212 -14.31 20.85 -8.47
CA GLU A 212 -13.86 19.90 -7.46
C GLU A 212 -13.05 18.76 -8.10
N ASP A 213 -12.57 17.85 -7.26
CA ASP A 213 -11.73 16.72 -7.60
C ASP A 213 -12.36 15.41 -7.13
N ILE A 214 -11.76 14.29 -7.54
CA ILE A 214 -12.22 12.92 -7.26
C ILE A 214 -12.57 12.72 -5.77
N PRO A 215 -11.74 13.12 -4.77
CA PRO A 215 -12.09 12.92 -3.37
C PRO A 215 -13.36 13.67 -2.95
N ARG A 216 -13.54 14.92 -3.40
CA ARG A 216 -14.74 15.72 -3.07
C ARG A 216 -15.98 15.19 -3.76
N TRP A 217 -15.88 14.78 -5.03
CA TRP A 217 -16.99 14.14 -5.74
C TRP A 217 -17.40 12.83 -5.07
N GLY A 218 -16.40 12.01 -4.73
CA GLY A 218 -16.59 10.74 -4.05
C GLY A 218 -17.28 10.90 -2.68
N LYS A 219 -16.90 11.93 -1.92
CA LYS A 219 -17.57 12.29 -0.66
C LYS A 219 -19.04 12.67 -0.86
N ALA A 220 -19.32 13.48 -1.88
CA ALA A 220 -20.69 13.87 -2.21
C ALA A 220 -21.54 12.67 -2.65
N ILE A 221 -20.96 11.72 -3.38
CA ILE A 221 -21.61 10.45 -3.76
C ILE A 221 -21.86 9.57 -2.54
N ASN A 222 -20.86 9.34 -1.70
CA ASN A 222 -21.01 8.51 -0.50
C ASN A 222 -22.10 9.04 0.44
N ALA A 223 -22.27 10.36 0.54
CA ALA A 223 -23.33 10.97 1.35
C ALA A 223 -24.76 10.68 0.84
N GLN A 224 -24.92 10.20 -0.40
CA GLN A 224 -26.22 9.84 -0.97
C GLN A 224 -26.63 8.39 -0.67
N TRP A 225 -25.69 7.54 -0.28
CA TRP A 225 -25.93 6.10 -0.10
C TRP A 225 -25.96 5.73 1.38
N ASP A 226 -26.91 4.87 1.75
CA ASP A 226 -26.94 4.23 3.07
C ASP A 226 -26.39 2.81 2.97
N GLY A 227 -25.42 2.47 3.82
CA GLY A 227 -24.81 1.14 3.91
C GLY A 227 -23.85 0.74 2.77
N TYR A 228 -23.46 1.67 1.89
CA TYR A 228 -22.46 1.44 0.84
C TYR A 228 -21.36 2.51 0.85
N VAL A 229 -20.18 2.11 0.39
CA VAL A 229 -18.99 2.97 0.30
C VAL A 229 -18.38 2.83 -1.09
N LEU A 230 -18.32 3.96 -1.81
CA LEU A 230 -17.45 4.13 -2.98
C LEU A 230 -16.01 4.10 -2.48
N SER A 231 -15.28 3.08 -2.94
CA SER A 231 -13.96 2.74 -2.45
C SER A 231 -12.98 2.70 -3.61
N GLU A 232 -11.70 2.80 -3.28
CA GLU A 232 -10.61 2.54 -4.21
C GLU A 232 -9.62 1.52 -3.65
N MET A 233 -8.89 0.91 -4.58
CA MET A 233 -7.73 0.07 -4.35
C MET A 233 -6.54 0.67 -5.10
N ASP A 234 -5.43 0.88 -4.38
CA ASP A 234 -4.17 1.30 -4.99
C ASP A 234 -3.60 0.20 -5.89
N MET A 235 -3.04 0.60 -7.03
CA MET A 235 -2.25 -0.26 -7.91
C MET A 235 -0.82 0.28 -8.02
N GLU A 236 0.13 -0.56 -8.43
CA GLU A 236 1.51 -0.15 -8.71
C GLU A 236 1.64 0.63 -10.05
N SER A 237 0.71 1.54 -10.31
CA SER A 237 0.57 2.31 -11.55
C SER A 237 0.07 3.74 -11.25
N ASP A 238 0.03 4.61 -12.27
CA ASP A 238 -0.59 5.94 -12.18
C ASP A 238 -2.15 5.86 -12.19
N SER A 239 -2.71 4.71 -11.79
CA SER A 239 -4.14 4.40 -11.81
C SER A 239 -4.60 3.77 -10.49
N TYR A 240 -5.92 3.68 -10.33
CA TYR A 240 -6.57 3.06 -9.17
C TYR A 240 -7.79 2.26 -9.63
N VAL A 241 -8.21 1.31 -8.79
CA VAL A 241 -9.38 0.48 -9.05
C VAL A 241 -10.54 0.95 -8.20
N LEU A 242 -11.56 1.51 -8.84
CA LEU A 242 -12.81 1.97 -8.23
C LEU A 242 -13.79 0.82 -8.05
N LEU A 243 -14.37 0.68 -6.86
CA LEU A 243 -15.36 -0.34 -6.54
C LEU A 243 -16.38 0.16 -5.50
N ILE A 244 -17.54 -0.49 -5.41
CA ILE A 244 -18.57 -0.19 -4.40
C ILE A 244 -18.71 -1.39 -3.47
N LEU A 245 -18.54 -1.16 -2.17
CA LEU A 245 -18.64 -2.18 -1.12
C LEU A 245 -19.76 -1.84 -0.14
N ARG A 246 -20.41 -2.85 0.42
CA ARG A 246 -21.22 -2.64 1.63
C ARG A 246 -20.33 -2.17 2.77
N GLU A 247 -20.83 -1.32 3.65
CA GLU A 247 -20.04 -0.72 4.74
C GLU A 247 -19.34 -1.79 5.61
N GLU A 248 -20.05 -2.85 5.99
CA GLU A 248 -19.48 -3.98 6.74
C GLU A 248 -18.31 -4.68 6.02
N ASN A 249 -18.43 -4.81 4.70
CA ASN A 249 -17.43 -5.44 3.84
C ASN A 249 -16.26 -4.51 3.60
N PHE A 250 -16.50 -3.21 3.42
CA PHE A 250 -15.47 -2.18 3.32
C PHE A 250 -14.59 -2.15 4.57
N VAL A 251 -15.19 -2.09 5.76
CA VAL A 251 -14.44 -2.05 7.04
C VAL A 251 -13.56 -3.30 7.20
N ARG A 252 -14.06 -4.48 6.81
CA ARG A 252 -13.27 -5.72 6.85
C ARG A 252 -12.19 -5.75 5.77
N ALA A 253 -12.53 -5.38 4.54
CA ALA A 253 -11.59 -5.34 3.41
C ALA A 253 -10.41 -4.41 3.68
N LYS A 254 -10.68 -3.19 4.18
CA LYS A 254 -9.66 -2.21 4.59
C LYS A 254 -8.70 -2.76 5.65
N LYS A 255 -9.20 -3.50 6.64
CA LYS A 255 -8.37 -4.14 7.67
C LYS A 255 -7.51 -5.25 7.09
N LEU A 256 -8.09 -6.11 6.25
CA LEU A 256 -7.38 -7.25 5.65
C LEU A 256 -6.30 -6.80 4.66
N ALA A 257 -6.60 -5.78 3.84
CA ALA A 257 -5.62 -5.19 2.92
C ALA A 257 -4.40 -4.64 3.67
N LYS A 258 -4.61 -4.00 4.83
CA LYS A 258 -3.48 -3.54 5.66
C LYS A 258 -2.58 -4.68 6.13
N VAL A 259 -3.15 -5.86 6.43
CA VAL A 259 -2.36 -7.05 6.81
C VAL A 259 -1.48 -7.52 5.64
N THR A 260 -1.97 -7.37 4.41
CA THR A 260 -1.20 -7.67 3.19
C THR A 260 -0.32 -6.51 2.73
N LEU A 261 -0.20 -5.42 3.52
CA LEU A 261 0.53 -4.20 3.17
C LEU A 261 -0.03 -3.43 1.96
N HIS A 262 -1.29 -3.64 1.62
CA HIS A 262 -1.99 -2.92 0.57
C HIS A 262 -3.04 -1.98 1.15
N ARG A 263 -3.61 -1.12 0.31
CA ARG A 263 -4.57 -0.10 0.73
C ARG A 263 -5.88 -0.27 -0.02
N ILE A 264 -6.95 -0.25 0.78
CA ILE A 264 -8.33 -0.03 0.34
C ILE A 264 -8.83 1.14 1.15
N ALA A 265 -9.30 2.18 0.49
CA ALA A 265 -9.80 3.36 1.16
C ALA A 265 -11.14 3.80 0.59
N ALA A 266 -11.85 4.63 1.35
CA ALA A 266 -12.99 5.34 0.77
C ALA A 266 -12.41 6.32 -0.24
N ILE A 267 -13.11 6.55 -1.35
CA ILE A 267 -12.60 7.39 -2.43
C ILE A 267 -12.29 8.83 -1.98
N GLU A 268 -12.94 9.30 -0.91
CA GLU A 268 -12.71 10.62 -0.30
C GLU A 268 -11.41 10.72 0.53
N GLU A 269 -10.75 9.59 0.78
CA GLU A 269 -9.45 9.49 1.48
C GLU A 269 -8.28 9.36 0.50
N MET A 270 -8.53 9.52 -0.81
CA MET A 270 -7.52 9.51 -1.86
C MET A 270 -6.68 10.80 -1.88
#